data_AF-A0A830B9H1-F1
#
_entry.id   AF-A0A830B9H1-F1
#
_cell.length_a   1.000
_cell.length_b   1.000
_cell.length_c   1.000
_cell.angle_alpha   90.00
_cell.angle_beta   90.00
_cell.angle_gamma   90.00
#
_symmetry.space_group_name_H-M   'P 1'
#
loop_
_entity.id
_entity.type
_entity.pdbx_description
1 polymer ?
#
loop_
_entity_poly.entity_id
_entity_poly.type
_entity_poly.pdbx_seq_one_letter_code
_entity_poly.pdbx_strand_id
1 'polypeptide(L)'
;MKDPVTIVTGITYDRDSIEKWIFTQKNTTCPVTKQPLPDVAELVTPNVTLRRLIQSWCTLHAAHDIQRLPTPKPPVSKSQFLKSSTTPKPLKPHPPPPPPISISYLH
;
A
#
# COMPACT_ATOMS: atom_id res chain seq x y z
N MET A 1 5.00 9.22 -2.21
CA MET A 1 4.82 9.09 -0.75
C MET A 1 3.39 8.67 -0.49
N LYS A 2 3.19 7.47 0.07
CA LYS A 2 1.90 6.82 0.31
C LYS A 2 1.34 7.13 1.70
N ASP A 3 2.20 7.07 2.72
CA ASP A 3 1.84 7.36 4.10
C ASP A 3 2.84 8.36 4.70
N PRO A 4 2.61 9.67 4.53
CA PRO A 4 3.50 10.70 5.03
C PRO A 4 3.48 10.75 6.56
N VAL A 5 4.66 10.63 7.17
CA VAL A 5 4.88 10.73 8.61
C VAL A 5 5.99 11.72 8.93
N THR A 6 5.75 12.59 9.90
CA THR A 6 6.68 13.61 10.36
C THR A 6 7.36 13.13 11.62
N ILE A 7 8.69 13.17 11.64
CA ILE A 7 9.50 12.87 12.83
C ILE A 7 9.84 14.17 13.59
N VAL A 8 10.39 14.06 14.79
CA VAL A 8 10.74 15.22 15.64
C VAL A 8 11.68 16.23 15.04
N THR A 9 12.47 15.84 14.05
CA THR A 9 13.31 16.79 13.31
C THR A 9 12.50 17.69 12.38
N GLY A 10 11.17 17.55 12.33
CA GLY A 10 10.26 18.31 11.46
C GLY A 10 10.25 17.83 10.00
N ILE A 11 11.00 16.78 9.67
CA ILE A 11 11.08 16.25 8.31
C ILE A 11 10.00 15.18 8.12
N THR A 12 9.38 15.18 6.95
CA THR A 12 8.35 14.22 6.58
C THR A 12 8.89 13.17 5.63
N TYR A 13 8.71 11.90 5.99
CA TYR A 13 9.11 10.74 5.22
C TYR A 13 7.90 9.87 4.89
N ASP A 14 8.09 8.91 3.98
CA ASP A 14 7.17 7.79 3.86
C ASP A 14 7.38 6.82 5.02
N ARG A 15 6.30 6.33 5.63
CA ARG A 15 6.35 5.38 6.77
C ARG A 15 7.29 4.22 6.50
N ASP A 16 7.11 3.53 5.38
CA ASP A 16 7.91 2.33 5.06
C ASP A 16 9.41 2.67 4.96
N SER A 17 9.72 3.88 4.48
CA SER A 17 11.10 4.33 4.30
C SER A 17 11.80 4.62 5.64
N ILE A 18 11.12 5.34 6.54
CA ILE A 18 11.70 5.67 7.85
C ILE A 18 11.73 4.45 8.78
N GLU A 19 10.71 3.58 8.70
CA GLU A 19 10.70 2.31 9.44
C GLU A 19 11.84 1.39 8.97
N LYS A 20 12.05 1.23 7.66
CA LYS A 20 13.18 0.47 7.14
C LYS A 20 14.53 1.07 7.57
N TRP A 21 14.63 2.39 7.61
CA TRP A 21 15.86 3.08 8.04
C TRP A 21 16.19 2.79 9.51
N ILE A 22 15.21 2.89 10.40
CA ILE A 22 15.42 2.69 11.84
C ILE A 22 15.50 1.20 12.19
N PHE A 23 14.52 0.39 11.77
CA PHE A 23 14.40 -0.99 12.22
C PHE A 23 15.23 -1.98 11.40
N THR A 24 15.30 -1.81 10.08
CA THR A 24 16.04 -2.74 9.21
C THR A 24 17.51 -2.40 9.14
N GLN A 25 17.84 -1.12 8.95
CA GLN A 25 19.23 -0.67 8.81
C GLN A 25 19.90 -0.30 10.14
N LYS A 26 19.13 -0.25 11.25
CA LYS A 26 19.61 0.13 12.58
C LYS A 26 20.30 1.51 12.61
N ASN A 27 19.86 2.41 11.74
CA ASN A 27 20.37 3.78 11.74
C ASN A 27 19.66 4.59 12.82
N THR A 28 20.45 5.24 13.67
CA THR A 28 19.98 6.07 14.79
C THR A 28 20.06 7.57 14.49
N THR A 29 20.18 7.95 13.21
CA THR A 29 20.31 9.35 12.80
C THR A 29 19.32 9.70 11.71
N CYS A 30 18.88 10.95 11.68
CA CYS A 30 18.00 11.45 10.64
C CYS A 30 18.74 11.46 9.28
N PRO A 31 18.16 10.89 8.21
CA PRO A 31 18.82 10.82 6.90
C PRO A 31 19.27 12.18 6.36
N VAL A 32 18.46 13.22 6.63
CA VAL A 32 18.65 14.58 6.11
C VAL A 32 19.48 15.43 7.07
N THR A 33 19.05 15.56 8.33
CA THR A 33 19.71 16.48 9.28
C THR A 33 20.94 15.87 9.95
N LYS A 34 21.15 14.55 9.82
CA LYS A 34 22.19 13.77 10.51
C LYS A 34 22.15 13.86 12.04
N GLN A 35 21.07 14.41 12.60
CA GLN A 35 20.87 14.50 14.04
C GLN A 35 20.43 13.15 14.61
N PRO A 36 20.76 12.83 15.87
CA PRO A 36 20.28 11.62 16.53
C PRO A 36 18.75 11.55 16.51
N LEU A 37 18.23 10.42 16.03
CA LEU A 37 16.81 10.09 16.14
C LEU A 37 16.57 9.36 17.46
N PRO A 38 15.63 9.82 18.28
CA PRO A 38 15.20 9.05 19.44
C PRO A 38 14.61 7.70 18.99
N ASP A 39 14.89 6.65 19.75
CA ASP A 39 14.61 5.24 19.42
C ASP A 39 13.10 4.90 19.40
N VAL A 40 12.26 5.84 19.81
CA VAL A 40 10.83 5.65 19.96
C VAL A 40 10.10 5.95 18.65
N ALA A 41 9.61 4.89 18.00
CA ALA A 41 8.66 4.96 16.89
C ALA A 41 7.42 5.84 17.21
N GLU A 42 7.11 6.06 18.49
CA GLU A 42 6.05 6.95 18.96
C GLU A 42 6.27 8.43 18.60
N LEU A 43 7.50 8.84 18.26
CA LEU A 43 7.79 10.20 17.79
C LEU A 43 7.48 10.41 16.30
N VAL A 44 6.96 9.38 15.62
CA VAL A 44 6.53 9.43 14.23
C VAL A 44 5.06 9.86 14.19
N THR A 45 4.82 11.15 13.89
CA THR A 45 3.49 11.73 13.81
C THR A 45 2.91 11.61 12.40
N PRO A 46 1.72 11.00 12.20
CA PRO A 46 1.08 10.98 10.88
C PRO A 46 0.77 12.39 10.35
N ASN A 47 1.15 12.69 9.10
CA ASN A 47 0.87 13.98 8.45
C ASN A 47 -0.37 13.88 7.55
N VAL A 48 -1.55 13.97 8.16
CA VAL A 48 -2.83 13.83 7.45
C VAL A 48 -3.08 14.95 6.44
N THR A 49 -2.56 16.15 6.69
CA THR A 49 -2.71 17.30 5.77
C THR A 49 -1.94 17.06 4.49
N LEU A 50 -0.66 16.69 4.59
CA LEU A 50 0.16 16.36 3.43
C LEU A 50 -0.42 15.17 2.67
N ARG A 51 -0.92 14.16 3.39
CA ARG A 51 -1.59 13.01 2.77
C ARG A 51 -2.77 13.44 1.90
N ARG A 52 -3.64 14.31 2.42
CA ARG A 52 -4.79 14.84 1.67
C ARG A 52 -4.33 15.65 0.46
N LEU A 53 -3.31 16.49 0.61
CA LEU A 53 -2.75 17.27 -0.50
C LEU A 53 -2.24 16.38 -1.63
N ILE A 54 -1.44 15.35 -1.29
CA ILE A 54 -0.94 14.37 -2.27
C ILE A 54 -2.10 13.66 -2.96
N GLN A 55 -3.13 13.23 -2.21
CA GLN A 55 -4.32 12.58 -2.78
C GLN A 55 -5.10 13.49 -3.73
N SER A 56 -5.34 14.74 -3.34
CA SER A 56 -5.98 15.75 -4.18
C SER A 56 -5.17 15.98 -5.47
N TRP A 57 -3.85 16.11 -5.36
CA TRP A 57 -2.96 16.26 -6.51
C TRP A 57 -3.03 15.06 -7.46
N CYS A 58 -2.92 13.84 -6.95
CA CYS A 58 -3.04 12.62 -7.75
C CYS A 58 -4.41 12.49 -8.43
N THR A 59 -5.48 12.98 -7.77
CA THR A 59 -6.83 12.93 -8.35
C THR A 59 -6.96 13.87 -9.54
N LEU A 60 -6.41 15.08 -9.42
CA LEU A 60 -6.39 16.07 -10.50
C LEU A 60 -5.55 15.61 -11.69
N HIS A 61 -4.45 14.90 -11.44
CA HIS A 61 -3.51 14.44 -12.47
C HIS A 61 -3.68 12.96 -12.86
N ALA A 62 -4.83 12.35 -12.53
CA ALA A 62 -5.10 10.95 -12.80
C ALA A 62 -5.09 10.60 -14.30
N ALA A 63 -5.26 11.59 -15.19
CA ALA A 63 -5.18 11.42 -16.64
C ALA A 63 -3.74 11.22 -17.16
N HIS A 64 -2.72 11.46 -16.34
CA HIS A 64 -1.30 11.34 -16.70
C HIS A 64 -0.66 10.05 -16.16
N ASP A 65 -1.44 8.98 -16.00
CA ASP A 65 -1.00 7.69 -15.42
C ASP A 65 -0.41 7.80 -14.00
N ILE A 66 -0.68 8.88 -13.27
CA ILE A 66 -0.30 9.00 -11.86
C ILE A 66 -1.20 8.07 -11.05
N GLN A 67 -0.62 6.94 -10.62
CA GLN A 67 -1.31 5.90 -9.86
C GLN A 67 -1.95 6.49 -8.59
N ARG A 68 -3.30 6.44 -8.51
CA ARG A 68 -4.03 6.89 -7.32
C ARG A 68 -3.57 6.12 -6.10
N LEU A 69 -3.14 6.84 -5.06
CA LEU A 69 -2.92 6.25 -3.75
C LEU A 69 -4.26 5.72 -3.21
N PRO A 70 -4.34 4.46 -2.74
CA PRO A 70 -5.57 3.96 -2.15
C PRO A 70 -5.92 4.83 -0.93
N THR A 71 -7.04 5.53 -1.01
CA THR A 71 -7.66 6.17 0.16
C THR A 71 -7.97 5.09 1.19
N PRO A 72 -7.64 5.28 2.48
CA PRO A 72 -8.22 4.47 3.53
C PRO A 72 -9.74 4.58 3.38
N LYS A 73 -10.42 3.43 3.42
CA LYS A 73 -11.88 3.42 3.48
C LYS A 73 -12.30 4.28 4.69
N PRO A 74 -13.29 5.18 4.55
CA PRO A 74 -13.90 5.79 5.73
C PRO A 74 -14.34 4.68 6.68
N PRO A 75 -14.27 4.87 8.02
CA PRO A 75 -14.76 3.86 8.95
C PRO A 75 -16.20 3.55 8.58
N VAL A 76 -16.43 2.32 8.14
CA VAL A 76 -17.75 1.85 7.70
C VAL A 76 -18.66 1.92 8.91
N SER A 77 -19.60 2.87 8.89
CA SER A 77 -20.74 2.86 9.81
C SER A 77 -21.45 1.53 9.64
N LYS A 78 -21.74 0.84 10.75
CA LYS A 78 -22.34 -0.51 10.80
C LYS A 78 -23.71 -0.63 10.10
N SER A 79 -24.27 0.46 9.59
CA SER A 79 -25.62 0.52 9.03
C SER A 79 -25.75 0.17 7.54
N GLN A 80 -24.68 -0.24 6.84
CA GLN A 80 -24.75 -0.52 5.38
C GLN A 80 -24.87 -2.00 4.97
N PHE A 81 -25.15 -2.92 5.90
CA PHE A 81 -25.21 -4.36 5.58
C PHE A 81 -26.42 -4.83 4.78
N LEU A 82 -27.38 -3.97 4.41
CA LEU A 82 -28.43 -4.35 3.49
C LEU A 82 -28.54 -3.33 2.36
N LYS A 83 -27.92 -3.66 1.21
CA LYS A 83 -28.53 -3.66 -0.13
C LYS A 83 -27.43 -3.60 -1.21
N SER A 84 -27.10 -4.74 -1.80
CA SER A 84 -26.93 -4.87 -3.26
C SER A 84 -26.64 -6.32 -3.61
N SER A 85 -27.70 -7.10 -3.76
CA SER A 85 -27.72 -8.33 -4.54
C SER A 85 -27.80 -7.96 -6.03
N THR A 86 -26.72 -8.06 -6.81
CA THR A 86 -26.84 -8.24 -8.27
C THR A 86 -25.59 -8.87 -8.91
N THR A 87 -25.74 -10.17 -9.20
CA THR A 87 -25.17 -10.99 -10.30
C THR A 87 -23.65 -11.11 -10.52
N PRO A 88 -23.07 -12.33 -10.38
CA PRO A 88 -21.75 -12.66 -10.91
C PRO A 88 -21.78 -12.97 -12.42
N LYS A 89 -20.75 -12.49 -13.14
CA LYS A 89 -20.46 -12.84 -14.55
C LYS A 89 -20.24 -14.36 -14.70
N PRO A 90 -20.71 -15.01 -15.78
CA PRO A 90 -20.45 -16.42 -16.02
C PRO A 90 -18.98 -16.63 -16.39
N LEU A 91 -18.26 -17.43 -15.61
CA LEU A 91 -16.92 -17.93 -15.90
C LEU A 91 -17.01 -18.94 -17.05
N LYS A 92 -16.25 -18.72 -18.12
CA LYS A 92 -16.10 -19.71 -19.20
C LYS A 92 -15.43 -20.97 -18.63
N PRO A 93 -15.93 -22.18 -18.93
CA PRO A 93 -15.31 -23.41 -18.47
C PRO A 93 -13.92 -23.59 -19.11
N HIS A 94 -12.94 -23.87 -18.26
CA HIS A 94 -11.58 -24.21 -18.65
C HIS A 94 -11.58 -25.59 -19.34
N PRO A 95 -10.84 -25.80 -20.46
CA PRO A 95 -10.78 -27.11 -21.11
C PRO A 95 -10.07 -28.14 -20.22
N PRO A 96 -10.44 -29.43 -20.29
CA PRO A 96 -9.79 -30.48 -19.51
C PRO A 96 -8.33 -30.69 -19.95
N PRO A 97 -7.44 -31.15 -19.04
CA PRO A 97 -6.05 -31.46 -19.37
C PRO A 97 -5.95 -32.66 -20.32
N PRO A 98 -4.93 -32.72 -21.19
CA PRO A 98 -4.73 -33.84 -22.10
C PRO A 98 -4.38 -35.14 -21.36
N PRO A 99 -4.75 -36.32 -21.92
CA PRO A 99 -4.43 -37.62 -21.32
C PRO A 99 -2.94 -37.93 -21.38
N PRO A 100 -2.42 -38.78 -20.46
CA PRO A 100 -1.03 -39.19 -20.46
C PRO A 100 -0.71 -40.07 -21.68
N ILE A 101 0.45 -39.82 -22.29
CA ILE A 101 0.99 -40.61 -23.41
C ILE A 101 1.43 -41.97 -22.87
N SER A 102 0.73 -43.04 -23.24
CA SER A 102 1.22 -44.41 -23.02
C SER A 102 2.35 -44.70 -24.02
N ILE A 103 3.58 -44.85 -23.51
CA ILE A 103 4.67 -45.48 -24.26
C ILE A 103 4.52 -46.99 -24.08
N SER A 104 3.98 -47.66 -25.10
CA SER A 104 4.05 -49.11 -25.22
C SER A 104 5.47 -49.51 -25.63
N TYR A 105 6.19 -50.20 -24.74
CA TYR A 105 7.42 -50.92 -25.08
C TYR A 105 7.06 -52.07 -26.03
N LEU A 106 7.60 -52.08 -27.25
CA LEU A 106 7.65 -53.28 -28.09
C LEU A 106 8.70 -54.24 -27.51
N HIS A 107 8.35 -55.53 -27.49
CA HIS A 107 9.29 -56.64 -27.27
C HIS A 107 9.96 -57.01 -28.60
#